data_AF-A0A7C5XUQ6-F1
#
_entry.id   AF-A0A7C5XUQ6-F1
#
_cell.length_a   1.000
_cell.length_b   1.000
_cell.length_c   1.000
_cell.angle_alpha   90.00
_cell.angle_beta   90.00
_cell.angle_gamma   90.00
#
_symmetry.space_group_name_H-M   'P 1'
#
loop_
_entity.id
_entity.type
_entity.pdbx_description
1 polymer ?
#
loop_
_entity_poly.entity_id
_entity_poly.type
_entity_poly.pdbx_seq_one_letter_code
_entity_poly.pdbx_strand_id
1 'polypeptide(L)'
;MLPDGARPGGVGPGARRPCHRAGRAQPVARRSVAQESENQARRSEMKIRHPLVVVSTLFLATLVGPAHRAVAQATPPPDPAEQARRLLAAHGDDLFAPGEEGTPDPAILESIKRDIATMKYGDDPRGRDAAGSVFGSNPVTSSGNPLVGSSARKEWLARAIENVGYDTVSMHLKQQAEALREGRITRSQWYEHVAKCTMICNPVVQGLLYEHVRQVAAKPHLLITFATNSAEPSADERSHMNGFVRNLPGGMRFLLIGRASRTGKLEYNRHLSALRVNAVRAELVNLGVPAEKIQLFWLGYEPPQITTPIAKAYGLDPSLDDLARNRSVMVVAFTEPERGTSVAEKPGGEAAPEATVTAG
;
A
#
# COMPACT_ATOMS: atom_id res chain seq x y z
N MET A 1 -69.39 -23.03 5.51
CA MET A 1 -70.21 -24.23 5.26
C MET A 1 -70.21 -24.51 3.76
N LEU A 2 -69.49 -25.58 3.39
CA LEU A 2 -69.50 -26.43 2.18
C LEU A 2 -68.09 -27.04 2.08
N PRO A 3 -67.93 -28.31 1.63
CA PRO A 3 -67.36 -29.33 2.50
C PRO A 3 -66.08 -30.00 1.95
N ASP A 4 -65.55 -30.86 2.82
CA ASP A 4 -64.50 -31.85 2.62
C ASP A 4 -64.59 -32.67 1.32
N GLY A 5 -63.42 -32.95 0.74
CA GLY A 5 -63.22 -33.91 -0.34
C GLY A 5 -61.85 -34.58 -0.21
N ALA A 6 -61.87 -35.88 0.06
CA ALA A 6 -60.76 -36.72 0.48
C ALA A 6 -59.74 -37.11 -0.63
N ARG A 7 -58.53 -37.43 -0.17
CA ARG A 7 -57.44 -38.25 -0.80
C ARG A 7 -57.93 -39.69 -1.12
N PRO A 8 -57.31 -40.53 -1.99
CA PRO A 8 -55.87 -40.90 -1.93
C PRO A 8 -55.19 -41.37 -3.24
N GLY A 9 -53.86 -41.56 -3.18
CA GLY A 9 -53.11 -42.30 -4.21
C GLY A 9 -51.59 -42.19 -4.04
N GLY A 10 -50.99 -43.13 -3.30
CA GLY A 10 -49.53 -43.27 -3.20
C GLY A 10 -48.95 -44.09 -4.36
N VAL A 11 -47.72 -43.77 -4.77
CA VAL A 11 -46.84 -44.65 -5.55
C VAL A 11 -45.38 -44.46 -5.10
N GLY A 12 -44.87 -45.50 -4.42
CA GLY A 12 -43.54 -46.14 -4.51
C GLY A 12 -42.22 -45.34 -4.64
N PRO A 13 -41.18 -45.67 -3.85
CA PRO A 13 -39.81 -45.21 -4.06
C PRO A 13 -39.08 -46.08 -5.11
N GLY A 14 -38.65 -45.45 -6.20
CA GLY A 14 -37.83 -46.07 -7.24
C GLY A 14 -36.35 -46.15 -6.84
N ALA A 15 -35.87 -47.38 -6.69
CA ALA A 15 -34.47 -47.72 -6.48
C ALA A 15 -33.57 -47.21 -7.64
N ARG A 16 -32.51 -46.47 -7.30
CA ARG A 16 -31.42 -46.14 -8.24
C ARG A 16 -30.23 -47.07 -7.99
N ARG A 17 -29.81 -47.76 -9.05
CA ARG A 17 -28.63 -48.62 -9.12
C ARG A 17 -27.33 -47.78 -9.08
N PRO A 18 -26.23 -48.32 -8.52
CA PRO A 18 -24.92 -47.69 -8.58
C PRO A 18 -24.19 -48.09 -9.88
N CYS A 19 -23.59 -47.11 -10.56
CA CYS A 19 -22.62 -47.30 -11.62
C CYS A 19 -21.39 -46.42 -11.36
N HIS A 20 -20.23 -46.92 -11.81
CA HIS A 20 -18.89 -46.33 -11.87
C HIS A 20 -17.93 -46.77 -10.76
N ARG A 21 -17.06 -47.77 -11.02
CA ARG A 21 -15.83 -47.79 -11.87
C ARG A 21 -14.61 -47.46 -11.02
N ALA A 22 -13.97 -48.51 -10.51
CA ALA A 22 -12.70 -48.46 -9.80
C ALA A 22 -11.58 -48.00 -10.76
N GLY A 23 -11.03 -46.81 -10.48
CA GLY A 23 -9.77 -46.34 -11.06
C GLY A 23 -8.59 -46.79 -10.20
N ARG A 24 -7.62 -47.48 -10.81
CA ARG A 24 -6.34 -47.85 -10.20
C ARG A 24 -5.56 -46.59 -9.83
N ALA A 25 -5.15 -46.48 -8.56
CA ALA A 25 -4.17 -45.50 -8.10
C ALA A 25 -2.78 -45.88 -8.62
N GLN A 26 -2.10 -44.95 -9.29
CA GLN A 26 -0.67 -45.03 -9.56
C GLN A 26 0.12 -44.52 -8.34
N PRO A 27 1.26 -45.14 -7.98
CA PRO A 27 2.08 -44.67 -6.87
C PRO A 27 2.85 -43.41 -7.27
N VAL A 28 2.62 -42.32 -6.54
CA VAL A 28 3.44 -41.10 -6.62
C VAL A 28 4.78 -41.39 -5.95
N ALA A 29 5.87 -41.32 -6.73
CA ALA A 29 7.23 -41.48 -6.24
C ALA A 29 7.55 -40.43 -5.17
N ARG A 30 7.74 -40.88 -3.91
CA ARG A 30 8.34 -40.07 -2.85
C ARG A 30 9.81 -39.84 -3.17
N ARG A 31 10.16 -38.65 -3.68
CA ARG A 31 11.54 -38.18 -3.61
C ARG A 31 11.90 -37.95 -2.15
N SER A 32 13.00 -38.54 -1.70
CA SER A 32 13.42 -38.48 -0.31
C SER A 32 13.97 -37.09 0.02
N VAL A 33 13.56 -36.57 1.18
CA VAL A 33 14.01 -35.30 1.77
C VAL A 33 15.55 -35.25 1.90
N ALA A 34 16.21 -36.42 1.92
CA ALA A 34 17.67 -36.55 1.95
C ALA A 34 18.37 -36.06 0.67
N GLN A 35 17.72 -36.15 -0.50
CA GLN A 35 18.35 -35.76 -1.77
C GLN A 35 18.28 -34.23 -2.01
N GLU A 36 17.39 -33.55 -1.28
CA GLU A 36 17.22 -32.10 -1.34
C GLU A 36 18.21 -31.37 -0.42
N SER A 37 18.52 -31.95 0.76
CA SER A 37 19.55 -31.41 1.66
C SER A 37 20.96 -31.52 1.09
N GLU A 38 21.27 -32.59 0.36
CA GLU A 38 22.58 -32.80 -0.27
C GLU A 38 22.84 -31.81 -1.43
N ASN A 39 21.79 -31.49 -2.21
CA ASN A 39 21.87 -30.46 -3.25
C ASN A 39 21.97 -29.03 -2.68
N GLN A 40 21.46 -28.79 -1.48
CA GLN A 40 21.56 -27.50 -0.81
C GLN A 40 22.96 -27.27 -0.23
N ALA A 41 23.60 -28.31 0.32
CA ALA A 41 24.98 -28.26 0.81
C ALA A 41 26.01 -27.99 -0.30
N ARG A 42 25.83 -28.55 -1.51
CA ARG A 42 26.72 -28.30 -2.65
C ARG A 42 26.63 -26.88 -3.22
N ARG A 43 25.55 -26.15 -2.96
CA ARG A 43 25.40 -24.74 -3.40
C ARG A 43 26.11 -23.74 -2.50
N SER A 44 26.41 -24.11 -1.25
CA SER A 44 27.11 -23.26 -0.28
C SER A 44 28.63 -23.23 -0.45
N GLU A 45 29.25 -24.14 -1.22
CA GLU A 45 30.71 -24.21 -1.37
C GLU A 45 31.28 -23.41 -2.56
N MET A 46 30.42 -22.78 -3.37
CA MET A 46 30.86 -21.99 -4.53
C MET A 46 30.65 -20.50 -4.29
N LYS A 47 31.64 -19.85 -3.65
CA LYS A 47 32.16 -18.49 -3.92
C LYS A 47 32.84 -17.93 -2.67
N ILE A 48 34.16 -17.72 -2.75
CA ILE A 48 34.87 -16.46 -2.47
C ILE A 48 36.29 -16.66 -3.03
N ARG A 49 36.56 -16.04 -4.19
CA ARG A 49 37.92 -15.70 -4.64
C ARG A 49 37.84 -14.27 -5.14
N HIS A 50 38.30 -13.32 -4.33
CA HIS A 50 38.52 -11.93 -4.74
C HIS A 50 39.92 -11.82 -5.33
N PRO A 51 40.10 -11.17 -6.51
CA PRO A 51 41.42 -10.75 -6.94
C PRO A 51 41.80 -9.46 -6.20
N LEU A 52 42.97 -9.47 -5.58
CA LEU A 52 43.67 -8.30 -5.06
C LEU A 52 44.01 -7.37 -6.23
N VAL A 53 43.50 -6.13 -6.24
CA VAL A 53 43.97 -5.07 -7.15
C VAL A 53 44.88 -4.16 -6.34
N VAL A 54 46.17 -4.18 -6.67
CA VAL A 54 47.19 -3.28 -6.14
C VAL A 54 47.13 -1.98 -6.94
N VAL A 55 46.69 -0.89 -6.31
CA VAL A 55 46.72 0.46 -6.89
C VAL A 55 48.04 1.10 -6.49
N SER A 56 48.87 1.43 -7.49
CA SER A 56 50.12 2.18 -7.32
C SER A 56 49.82 3.67 -7.10
N THR A 57 50.31 4.21 -6.00
CA THR A 57 50.25 5.63 -5.67
C THR A 57 51.46 6.33 -6.31
N LEU A 58 51.22 7.17 -7.33
CA LEU A 58 52.22 8.08 -7.87
C LEU A 58 52.09 9.44 -7.16
N PHE A 59 53.10 9.81 -6.37
CA PHE A 59 53.24 11.14 -5.78
C PHE A 59 53.75 12.12 -6.85
N LEU A 60 52.95 13.14 -7.18
CA LEU A 60 53.43 14.34 -7.88
C LEU A 60 53.37 15.52 -6.91
N ALA A 61 54.54 16.07 -6.57
CA ALA A 61 54.69 17.29 -5.81
C ALA A 61 54.53 18.51 -6.75
N THR A 62 53.55 19.37 -6.48
CA THR A 62 53.42 20.69 -7.11
C THR A 62 53.53 21.81 -6.09
N LEU A 63 54.30 22.82 -6.50
CA LEU A 63 54.66 24.05 -5.81
C LEU A 63 53.46 24.85 -5.28
N VAL A 64 53.58 25.30 -4.03
CA VAL A 64 52.61 26.18 -3.35
C VAL A 64 53.01 27.64 -3.58
N GLY A 65 52.14 28.40 -4.25
CA GLY A 65 52.13 29.86 -4.21
C GLY A 65 51.03 30.37 -3.26
N PRO A 66 51.21 31.52 -2.58
CA PRO A 66 50.25 32.02 -1.61
C PRO A 66 49.10 32.72 -2.34
N ALA A 67 48.06 31.96 -2.72
CA ALA A 67 46.78 32.54 -3.09
C ALA A 67 45.99 32.82 -1.82
N HIS A 68 45.70 34.10 -1.55
CA HIS A 68 44.70 34.52 -0.57
C HIS A 68 43.33 33.94 -0.96
N ARG A 69 43.05 32.74 -0.46
CA ARG A 69 41.78 32.05 -0.64
C ARG A 69 40.79 32.73 0.29
N ALA A 70 39.96 33.63 -0.26
CA ALA A 70 38.73 34.02 0.40
C ALA A 70 37.95 32.72 0.66
N VAL A 71 37.87 32.33 1.93
CA VAL A 71 37.03 31.22 2.38
C VAL A 71 35.60 31.71 2.19
N ALA A 72 35.04 31.46 1.00
CA ALA A 72 33.61 31.57 0.80
C ALA A 72 32.98 30.67 1.87
N GLN A 73 32.31 31.29 2.84
CA GLN A 73 31.54 30.57 3.85
C GLN A 73 30.51 29.77 3.07
N ALA A 74 30.73 28.47 2.96
CA ALA A 74 29.80 27.58 2.31
C ALA A 74 28.50 27.66 3.10
N THR A 75 27.44 28.16 2.46
CA THR A 75 26.10 28.14 3.05
C THR A 75 25.81 26.70 3.45
N PRO A 76 25.44 26.44 4.72
CA PRO A 76 25.14 25.08 5.14
C PRO A 76 24.05 24.49 4.25
N PRO A 77 24.12 23.19 3.91
CA PRO A 77 23.10 22.55 3.10
C PRO A 77 21.73 22.71 3.79
N PRO A 78 20.65 22.94 3.01
CA PRO A 78 19.33 23.12 3.60
C PRO A 78 18.89 21.85 4.33
N ASP A 79 18.11 22.05 5.40
CA ASP A 79 17.52 21.00 6.23
C ASP A 79 16.76 19.95 5.39
N PRO A 80 17.01 18.63 5.57
CA PRO A 80 16.31 17.55 4.87
C PRO A 80 14.78 17.63 4.94
N ALA A 81 14.21 18.11 6.06
CA ALA A 81 12.75 18.26 6.17
C ALA A 81 12.21 19.37 5.27
N GLU A 82 12.95 20.47 5.08
CA GLU A 82 12.64 21.53 4.13
C GLU A 82 12.82 21.03 2.67
N GLN A 83 13.86 20.24 2.42
CA GLN A 83 14.08 19.61 1.12
C GLN A 83 12.94 18.62 0.75
N ALA A 84 12.48 17.79 1.68
CA ALA A 84 11.33 16.90 1.48
C ALA A 84 10.03 17.68 1.19
N ARG A 85 9.81 18.80 1.89
CA ARG A 85 8.69 19.72 1.60
C ARG A 85 8.72 20.21 0.15
N ARG A 86 9.88 20.68 -0.32
CA ARG A 86 10.05 21.14 -1.72
C ARG A 86 9.80 20.03 -2.74
N LEU A 87 10.26 18.81 -2.49
CA LEU A 87 10.03 17.68 -3.38
C LEU A 87 8.56 17.29 -3.46
N LEU A 88 7.86 17.24 -2.33
CA LEU A 88 6.43 16.95 -2.34
C LEU A 88 5.63 18.08 -3.01
N ALA A 89 6.00 19.35 -2.81
CA ALA A 89 5.40 20.46 -3.55
C ALA A 89 5.63 20.33 -5.07
N ALA A 90 6.83 19.95 -5.50
CA ALA A 90 7.17 19.76 -6.91
C ALA A 90 6.46 18.54 -7.56
N HIS A 91 5.99 17.58 -6.75
CA HIS A 91 5.36 16.34 -7.20
C HIS A 91 3.90 16.16 -6.74
N GLY A 92 3.29 17.21 -6.16
CA GLY A 92 1.93 17.21 -5.59
C GLY A 92 1.87 16.72 -4.13
N ASP A 93 1.57 17.65 -3.22
CA ASP A 93 0.47 17.66 -2.21
C ASP A 93 0.84 18.44 -0.93
N ASP A 94 0.02 19.46 -0.67
CA ASP A 94 0.32 20.63 0.16
C ASP A 94 -0.09 20.51 1.65
N LEU A 95 0.76 21.14 2.49
CA LEU A 95 0.70 21.65 3.89
C LEU A 95 -0.02 20.95 5.10
N PHE A 96 0.65 21.05 6.28
CA PHE A 96 0.29 20.69 7.70
C PHE A 96 0.37 19.21 8.15
N ALA A 97 0.64 18.78 9.40
CA ALA A 97 1.10 19.32 10.72
C ALA A 97 1.88 18.20 11.47
N PRO A 98 2.79 18.46 12.44
CA PRO A 98 3.59 17.42 13.08
C PRO A 98 2.73 16.39 13.83
N GLY A 99 2.86 15.11 13.47
CA GLY A 99 2.31 13.99 14.24
C GLY A 99 3.38 13.44 15.19
N GLU A 100 2.97 12.85 16.31
CA GLU A 100 3.89 12.22 17.27
C GLU A 100 4.64 11.05 16.62
N GLU A 101 5.98 11.09 16.72
CA GLU A 101 6.89 10.07 16.19
C GLU A 101 6.81 8.79 17.04
N GLY A 102 6.38 7.69 16.43
CA GLY A 102 6.48 6.34 17.00
C GLY A 102 7.59 5.55 16.31
N THR A 103 8.45 4.88 17.09
CA THR A 103 9.44 3.95 16.54
C THR A 103 8.73 2.82 15.78
N PRO A 104 9.11 2.53 14.51
CA PRO A 104 8.45 1.49 13.74
C PRO A 104 8.57 0.09 14.36
N ASP A 105 7.46 -0.67 14.42
CA ASP A 105 7.49 -2.09 14.81
C ASP A 105 8.27 -2.91 13.75
N PRO A 106 9.40 -3.54 14.12
CA PRO A 106 10.23 -4.27 13.17
C PRO A 106 9.53 -5.49 12.57
N ALA A 107 8.60 -6.13 13.28
CA ALA A 107 7.88 -7.30 12.77
C ALA A 107 6.88 -6.90 11.67
N ILE A 108 6.25 -5.74 11.80
CA ILE A 108 5.36 -5.19 10.77
C ILE A 108 6.18 -4.77 9.55
N LEU A 109 7.29 -4.06 9.74
CA LEU A 109 8.16 -3.65 8.63
C LEU A 109 8.72 -4.85 7.86
N GLU A 110 9.25 -5.87 8.55
CA GLU A 110 9.75 -7.08 7.89
C GLU A 110 8.64 -7.85 7.17
N SER A 111 7.41 -7.84 7.70
CA SER A 111 6.26 -8.39 7.01
C SER A 111 5.95 -7.64 5.71
N ILE A 112 5.93 -6.30 5.75
CA ILE A 112 5.69 -5.46 4.56
C ILE A 112 6.79 -5.67 3.53
N LYS A 113 8.05 -5.70 3.96
CA LYS A 113 9.21 -5.96 3.11
C LYS A 113 9.11 -7.30 2.40
N ARG A 114 8.74 -8.36 3.11
CA ARG A 114 8.52 -9.69 2.53
C ARG A 114 7.37 -9.68 1.54
N ASP A 115 6.29 -8.97 1.85
CA ASP A 115 5.13 -8.83 0.95
C ASP A 115 5.55 -8.18 -0.38
N ILE A 116 6.24 -7.04 -0.32
CA ILE A 116 6.78 -6.35 -1.51
C ILE A 116 7.71 -7.28 -2.31
N ALA A 117 8.62 -7.99 -1.64
CA ALA A 117 9.62 -8.84 -2.30
C ALA A 117 9.04 -10.12 -2.94
N THR A 118 7.89 -10.60 -2.46
CA THR A 118 7.28 -11.87 -2.94
C THR A 118 6.22 -11.68 -4.01
N MET A 119 5.93 -10.43 -4.37
CA MET A 119 4.90 -10.13 -5.34
C MET A 119 5.28 -10.48 -6.78
N LYS A 120 4.32 -11.09 -7.48
CA LYS A 120 4.42 -11.45 -8.89
C LYS A 120 3.51 -10.54 -9.71
N TYR A 121 4.13 -9.63 -10.45
CA TYR A 121 3.43 -8.59 -11.20
C TYR A 121 3.46 -8.78 -12.74
N GLY A 122 4.19 -9.79 -13.23
CA GLY A 122 4.58 -9.93 -14.65
C GLY A 122 3.45 -10.11 -15.67
N ASP A 123 2.20 -10.34 -15.24
CA ASP A 123 1.10 -10.76 -16.12
C ASP A 123 -0.13 -9.83 -16.08
N ASP A 124 0.02 -8.58 -15.61
CA ASP A 124 -1.14 -7.67 -15.44
C ASP A 124 -1.29 -6.63 -16.57
N PRO A 125 -2.19 -6.85 -17.54
CA PRO A 125 -2.42 -5.91 -18.64
C PRO A 125 -3.07 -4.58 -18.19
N ARG A 126 -3.69 -4.52 -17.01
CA ARG A 126 -4.23 -3.29 -16.38
C ARG A 126 -3.18 -2.53 -15.57
N GLY A 127 -1.97 -3.09 -15.42
CA GLY A 127 -0.81 -2.33 -14.97
C GLY A 127 -0.40 -1.17 -15.91
N ARG A 128 -1.12 -0.98 -17.02
CA ARG A 128 -0.96 0.10 -17.99
C ARG A 128 -1.72 1.39 -17.63
N ASP A 129 -2.51 1.40 -16.55
CA ASP A 129 -3.14 2.63 -16.05
C ASP A 129 -2.05 3.64 -15.68
N ALA A 130 -2.13 4.86 -16.24
CA ALA A 130 -1.15 5.90 -16.00
C ALA A 130 -1.19 6.33 -14.51
N ALA A 131 -0.10 6.08 -13.78
CA ALA A 131 0.05 6.61 -12.44
C ALA A 131 0.46 8.09 -12.52
N GLY A 132 -0.32 8.96 -11.89
CA GLY A 132 -0.03 10.40 -11.85
C GLY A 132 1.11 10.80 -10.90
N SER A 133 1.61 9.87 -10.08
CA SER A 133 2.68 10.11 -9.10
C SER A 133 3.43 8.81 -8.79
N VAL A 134 4.73 8.92 -8.50
CA VAL A 134 5.59 7.78 -8.09
C VAL A 134 4.98 7.04 -6.92
N PHE A 135 4.47 7.74 -5.90
CA PHE A 135 3.82 7.12 -4.75
C PHE A 135 2.30 6.97 -4.90
N GLY A 136 1.71 7.59 -5.93
CA GLY A 136 0.31 7.45 -6.30
C GLY A 136 -0.05 6.11 -6.92
N SER A 137 0.96 5.36 -7.41
CA SER A 137 0.79 4.03 -8.00
C SER A 137 0.17 3.01 -7.04
N ASN A 138 0.35 3.15 -5.73
CA ASN A 138 -0.38 2.35 -4.73
C ASN A 138 -1.41 3.26 -4.03
N PRO A 139 -2.73 2.96 -4.09
CA PRO A 139 -3.75 3.75 -3.42
C PRO A 139 -3.45 3.98 -1.93
N VAL A 140 -2.82 3.02 -1.27
CA VAL A 140 -2.46 3.10 0.16
C VAL A 140 -1.33 4.09 0.43
N THR A 141 -0.37 4.27 -0.49
CA THR A 141 0.72 5.24 -0.31
C THR A 141 0.43 6.57 -1.00
N SER A 142 -0.61 6.61 -1.83
CA SER A 142 -1.04 7.80 -2.56
C SER A 142 -1.50 8.92 -1.63
N SER A 143 -1.52 10.15 -2.13
CA SER A 143 -2.15 11.29 -1.46
C SER A 143 -3.65 11.15 -1.26
N GLY A 144 -4.29 10.31 -2.06
CA GLY A 144 -5.68 9.93 -1.87
C GLY A 144 -5.92 9.20 -0.56
N ASN A 145 -4.92 8.58 0.09
CA ASN A 145 -5.16 7.88 1.36
C ASN A 145 -5.36 8.87 2.53
N PRO A 146 -6.58 8.99 3.09
CA PRO A 146 -6.85 9.94 4.17
C PRO A 146 -6.20 9.52 5.49
N LEU A 147 -5.75 8.26 5.62
CA LEU A 147 -5.08 7.76 6.82
C LEU A 147 -3.59 8.12 6.84
N VAL A 148 -2.99 8.41 5.69
CA VAL A 148 -1.56 8.77 5.61
C VAL A 148 -1.48 10.27 5.36
N GLY A 149 -1.09 11.02 6.40
CA GLY A 149 -0.98 12.49 6.32
C GLY A 149 0.20 12.96 5.47
N SER A 150 0.19 14.25 5.07
CA SER A 150 1.33 14.86 4.36
C SER A 150 2.63 14.80 5.17
N SER A 151 2.54 14.90 6.51
CA SER A 151 3.68 14.84 7.42
C SER A 151 4.40 13.51 7.39
N ALA A 152 3.67 12.38 7.41
CA ALA A 152 4.29 11.07 7.29
C ALA A 152 4.99 10.90 5.93
N ARG A 153 4.40 11.43 4.84
CA ARG A 153 5.06 11.45 3.52
C ARG A 153 6.35 12.26 3.53
N LYS A 154 6.33 13.44 4.16
CA LYS A 154 7.50 14.31 4.32
C LYS A 154 8.58 13.61 5.13
N GLU A 155 8.23 13.00 6.24
CA GLU A 155 9.15 12.31 7.14
C GLU A 155 9.88 11.16 6.43
N TRP A 156 9.13 10.24 5.80
CA TRP A 156 9.76 9.10 5.13
C TRP A 156 10.62 9.53 3.92
N LEU A 157 10.22 10.59 3.22
CA LEU A 157 11.03 11.17 2.17
C LEU A 157 12.28 11.88 2.71
N ALA A 158 12.18 12.60 3.83
CA ALA A 158 13.31 13.25 4.50
C ALA A 158 14.37 12.22 4.91
N ARG A 159 13.95 11.08 5.48
CA ARG A 159 14.85 9.96 5.79
C ARG A 159 15.57 9.42 4.55
N ALA A 160 14.91 9.37 3.39
CA ALA A 160 15.59 8.99 2.15
C ALA A 160 16.62 10.04 1.73
N ILE A 161 16.27 11.32 1.81
CA ILE A 161 17.15 12.46 1.49
C ILE A 161 18.38 12.48 2.41
N GLU A 162 18.22 12.28 3.71
CA GLU A 162 19.32 12.18 4.68
C GLU A 162 20.31 11.07 4.32
N ASN A 163 19.82 9.94 3.82
CA ASN A 163 20.64 8.77 3.52
C ASN A 163 21.37 8.85 2.18
N VAL A 164 20.78 9.48 1.15
CA VAL A 164 21.32 9.45 -0.23
C VAL A 164 21.60 10.83 -0.85
N GLY A 165 21.18 11.90 -0.21
CA GLY A 165 21.27 13.27 -0.70
C GLY A 165 20.08 13.70 -1.59
N TYR A 166 19.72 14.98 -1.49
CA TYR A 166 18.56 15.57 -2.18
C TYR A 166 18.59 15.40 -3.70
N ASP A 167 19.71 15.74 -4.34
CA ASP A 167 19.81 15.71 -5.81
C ASP A 167 19.60 14.30 -6.35
N THR A 168 20.15 13.29 -5.64
CA THR A 168 19.96 11.88 -5.95
C THR A 168 18.50 11.47 -5.86
N VAL A 169 17.81 11.83 -4.76
CA VAL A 169 16.38 11.54 -4.58
C VAL A 169 15.54 12.24 -5.64
N SER A 170 15.77 13.53 -5.85
CA SER A 170 15.03 14.37 -6.79
C SER A 170 15.13 13.83 -8.22
N MET A 171 16.35 13.60 -8.69
CA MET A 171 16.60 13.05 -10.03
C MET A 171 15.94 11.67 -10.18
N HIS A 172 16.06 10.81 -9.16
CA HIS A 172 15.46 9.48 -9.19
C HIS A 172 13.93 9.53 -9.30
N LEU A 173 13.27 10.31 -8.43
CA LEU A 173 11.81 10.44 -8.43
C LEU A 173 11.30 11.06 -9.73
N LYS A 174 11.98 12.08 -10.27
CA LYS A 174 11.66 12.68 -11.56
C LYS A 174 11.71 11.64 -12.69
N GLN A 175 12.79 10.85 -12.77
CA GLN A 175 12.93 9.80 -13.78
C GLN A 175 11.83 8.73 -13.69
N GLN A 176 11.46 8.30 -12.47
CA GLN A 176 10.37 7.35 -12.27
C GLN A 176 9.01 7.94 -12.64
N ALA A 177 8.75 9.20 -12.28
CA ALA A 177 7.52 9.91 -12.62
C ALA A 177 7.36 10.06 -14.14
N GLU A 178 8.42 10.47 -14.84
CA GLU A 178 8.43 10.58 -16.30
C GLU A 178 8.22 9.22 -16.97
N ALA A 179 8.88 8.16 -16.50
CA ALA A 179 8.71 6.82 -17.04
C ALA A 179 7.28 6.28 -16.84
N LEU A 180 6.64 6.56 -15.70
CA LEU A 180 5.23 6.23 -15.47
C LEU A 180 4.29 7.04 -16.39
N ARG A 181 4.49 8.36 -16.47
CA ARG A 181 3.67 9.28 -17.28
C ARG A 181 3.72 8.95 -18.77
N GLU A 182 4.88 8.51 -19.26
CA GLU A 182 5.09 8.12 -20.66
C GLU A 182 4.69 6.66 -20.94
N GLY A 183 4.21 5.93 -19.94
CA GLY A 183 3.87 4.50 -20.07
C GLY A 183 5.08 3.60 -20.34
N ARG A 184 6.31 4.09 -20.11
CA ARG A 184 7.56 3.32 -20.26
C ARG A 184 7.70 2.24 -19.20
N ILE A 185 7.09 2.45 -18.04
CA ILE A 185 6.97 1.44 -16.99
C ILE A 185 5.50 1.26 -16.62
N THR A 186 5.09 0.01 -16.51
CA THR A 186 3.80 -0.38 -15.94
C THR A 186 3.84 -0.27 -14.42
N ARG A 187 2.66 -0.21 -13.77
CA ARG A 187 2.53 -0.30 -12.30
C ARG A 187 3.25 -1.55 -11.74
N SER A 188 3.16 -2.66 -12.47
CA SER A 188 3.86 -3.91 -12.18
C SER A 188 5.38 -3.75 -12.12
N GLN A 189 5.96 -3.15 -13.16
CA GLN A 189 7.40 -2.85 -13.23
C GLN A 189 7.83 -1.82 -12.19
N TRP A 190 6.94 -0.86 -11.86
CA TRP A 190 7.20 0.09 -10.79
C TRP A 190 7.33 -0.61 -9.43
N TYR A 191 6.46 -1.55 -9.08
CA TYR A 191 6.63 -2.28 -7.83
C TYR A 191 7.88 -3.18 -7.83
N GLU A 192 8.24 -3.76 -8.97
CA GLU A 192 9.51 -4.48 -9.11
C GLU A 192 10.71 -3.53 -8.87
N HIS A 193 10.62 -2.30 -9.38
CA HIS A 193 11.58 -1.25 -9.08
C HIS A 193 11.61 -0.89 -7.59
N VAL A 194 10.45 -0.70 -6.95
CA VAL A 194 10.35 -0.45 -5.50
C VAL A 194 10.98 -1.59 -4.69
N ALA A 195 10.83 -2.84 -5.13
CA ALA A 195 11.44 -3.98 -4.45
C ALA A 195 12.98 -3.98 -4.58
N LYS A 196 13.52 -3.51 -5.72
CA LYS A 196 14.97 -3.50 -6.01
C LYS A 196 15.67 -2.20 -5.55
N CYS A 197 14.97 -1.09 -5.50
CA CYS A 197 15.52 0.22 -5.13
C CYS A 197 15.58 0.37 -3.60
N THR A 198 16.58 -0.27 -2.99
CA THR A 198 16.74 -0.37 -1.53
C THR A 198 17.12 0.95 -0.85
N MET A 199 17.58 1.94 -1.60
CA MET A 199 18.10 3.20 -1.05
C MET A 199 17.05 4.33 -1.00
N ILE A 200 16.05 4.33 -1.91
CA ILE A 200 15.09 5.43 -2.04
C ILE A 200 13.65 4.92 -2.00
N CYS A 201 13.20 4.17 -3.02
CA CYS A 201 11.79 3.81 -3.12
C CYS A 201 11.36 2.80 -2.06
N ASN A 202 12.18 1.77 -1.80
CA ASN A 202 11.83 0.70 -0.87
C ASN A 202 11.61 1.21 0.56
N PRO A 203 12.53 1.99 1.17
CA PRO A 203 12.34 2.49 2.52
C PRO A 203 11.14 3.45 2.63
N VAL A 204 10.96 4.33 1.64
CA VAL A 204 9.81 5.27 1.63
C VAL A 204 8.50 4.50 1.56
N VAL A 205 8.35 3.59 0.60
CA VAL A 205 7.10 2.81 0.44
C VAL A 205 6.83 1.94 1.67
N GLN A 206 7.85 1.28 2.24
CA GLN A 206 7.68 0.50 3.48
C GLN A 206 7.22 1.37 4.64
N GLY A 207 7.82 2.54 4.80
CA GLY A 207 7.44 3.50 5.83
C GLY A 207 6.00 3.99 5.70
N LEU A 208 5.56 4.30 4.47
CA LEU A 208 4.18 4.70 4.20
C LEU A 208 3.17 3.57 4.42
N LEU A 209 3.53 2.35 4.04
CA LEU A 209 2.70 1.16 4.33
C LEU A 209 2.63 0.86 5.83
N TYR A 210 3.73 1.07 6.56
CA TYR A 210 3.76 0.95 8.01
C TYR A 210 2.84 1.99 8.66
N GLU A 211 2.95 3.26 8.24
CA GLU A 211 2.10 4.32 8.76
C GLU A 211 0.62 4.03 8.47
N HIS A 212 0.30 3.51 7.29
CA HIS A 212 -1.06 3.06 7.00
C HIS A 212 -1.54 2.00 7.98
N VAL A 213 -0.74 0.95 8.24
CA VAL A 213 -1.09 -0.10 9.21
C VAL A 213 -1.31 0.49 10.60
N ARG A 214 -0.40 1.36 11.06
CA ARG A 214 -0.51 2.04 12.35
C ARG A 214 -1.80 2.85 12.46
N GLN A 215 -2.16 3.57 11.41
CA GLN A 215 -3.35 4.42 11.38
C GLN A 215 -4.64 3.61 11.30
N VAL A 216 -4.67 2.50 10.57
CA VAL A 216 -5.81 1.57 10.61
C VAL A 216 -5.99 1.02 12.03
N ALA A 217 -4.92 0.57 12.67
CA ALA A 217 -4.94 0.04 14.03
C ALA A 217 -5.44 1.06 15.07
N ALA A 218 -5.12 2.34 14.88
CA ALA A 218 -5.48 3.43 15.80
C ALA A 218 -6.91 3.97 15.61
N LYS A 219 -7.66 3.48 14.62
CA LYS A 219 -9.03 3.94 14.32
C LYS A 219 -10.04 2.81 14.51
N PRO A 220 -11.32 3.11 14.79
CA PRO A 220 -12.36 2.11 14.75
C PRO A 220 -12.39 1.43 13.37
N HIS A 221 -12.28 0.11 13.35
CA HIS A 221 -12.26 -0.65 12.11
C HIS A 221 -12.95 -2.00 12.26
N LEU A 222 -13.35 -2.58 11.14
CA LEU A 222 -14.02 -3.87 11.03
C LEU A 222 -13.48 -4.61 9.79
N LEU A 223 -13.16 -5.89 9.95
CA LEU A 223 -12.79 -6.76 8.83
C LEU A 223 -14.01 -7.54 8.36
N ILE A 224 -14.43 -7.32 7.12
CA ILE A 224 -15.48 -8.11 6.47
C ILE A 224 -14.83 -9.21 5.64
N THR A 225 -15.14 -10.47 5.92
CA THR A 225 -14.58 -11.61 5.20
C THR A 225 -15.53 -12.15 4.13
N PHE A 226 -14.96 -12.80 3.12
CA PHE A 226 -15.70 -13.36 2.00
C PHE A 226 -15.30 -14.81 1.73
N ALA A 227 -16.29 -15.60 1.32
CA ALA A 227 -16.05 -16.93 0.79
C ALA A 227 -15.14 -16.89 -0.46
N THR A 228 -14.55 -18.04 -0.81
CA THR A 228 -13.79 -18.19 -2.04
C THR A 228 -14.65 -17.78 -3.23
N ASN A 229 -14.10 -16.92 -4.08
CA ASN A 229 -14.76 -16.45 -5.28
C ASN A 229 -16.09 -15.70 -5.10
N SER A 230 -16.38 -15.23 -3.88
CA SER A 230 -17.57 -14.44 -3.59
C SER A 230 -17.22 -12.96 -3.44
N ALA A 231 -18.12 -12.10 -3.91
CA ALA A 231 -18.16 -10.67 -3.62
C ALA A 231 -19.29 -10.28 -2.66
N GLU A 232 -20.13 -11.24 -2.25
CA GLU A 232 -21.31 -10.99 -1.45
C GLU A 232 -20.98 -11.21 0.04
N PRO A 233 -21.24 -10.22 0.92
CA PRO A 233 -21.11 -10.39 2.37
C PRO A 233 -22.11 -11.44 2.88
N SER A 234 -21.72 -12.24 3.88
CA SER A 234 -22.68 -13.15 4.53
C SER A 234 -23.71 -12.36 5.37
N ALA A 235 -24.75 -13.04 5.86
CA ALA A 235 -25.71 -12.43 6.78
C ALA A 235 -25.04 -11.99 8.09
N ASP A 236 -24.12 -12.80 8.62
CA ASP A 236 -23.37 -12.49 9.83
C ASP A 236 -22.49 -11.24 9.63
N GLU A 237 -21.81 -11.15 8.48
CA GLU A 237 -21.00 -9.97 8.13
C GLU A 237 -21.84 -8.70 8.00
N ARG A 238 -23.06 -8.79 7.43
CA ARG A 238 -24.01 -7.66 7.41
C ARG A 238 -24.44 -7.26 8.81
N SER A 239 -24.69 -8.23 9.69
CA SER A 239 -25.01 -7.98 11.10
C SER A 239 -23.85 -7.26 11.81
N HIS A 240 -22.60 -7.70 11.60
CA HIS A 240 -21.42 -7.03 12.14
C HIS A 240 -21.27 -5.60 11.62
N MET A 241 -21.47 -5.36 10.31
CA MET A 241 -21.46 -3.99 9.75
C MET A 241 -22.51 -3.10 10.39
N ASN A 242 -23.73 -3.58 10.55
CA ASN A 242 -24.80 -2.83 11.21
C ASN A 242 -24.43 -2.48 12.66
N GLY A 243 -23.94 -3.46 13.42
CA GLY A 243 -23.47 -3.24 14.80
C GLY A 243 -22.33 -2.21 14.86
N PHE A 244 -21.36 -2.31 13.96
CA PHE A 244 -20.25 -1.37 13.86
C PHE A 244 -20.72 0.05 13.56
N VAL A 245 -21.55 0.26 12.53
CA VAL A 245 -22.06 1.59 12.16
C VAL A 245 -22.89 2.22 13.28
N ARG A 246 -23.76 1.44 13.94
CA ARG A 246 -24.62 1.94 15.03
C ARG A 246 -23.85 2.38 16.28
N ASN A 247 -22.67 1.82 16.51
CA ASN A 247 -21.84 2.14 17.67
C ASN A 247 -20.86 3.30 17.43
N LEU A 248 -20.78 3.81 16.19
CA LEU A 248 -19.93 4.94 15.86
C LEU A 248 -20.64 6.28 16.13
N PRO A 249 -19.88 7.34 16.45
CA PRO A 249 -20.45 8.68 16.49
C PRO A 249 -20.96 9.10 15.11
N GLY A 250 -21.96 9.97 15.08
CA GLY A 250 -22.46 10.55 13.84
C GLY A 250 -21.39 11.37 13.11
N GLY A 251 -21.51 11.48 11.79
CA GLY A 251 -20.66 12.37 10.99
C GLY A 251 -19.38 11.74 10.44
N MET A 252 -19.02 10.52 10.85
CA MET A 252 -17.83 9.79 10.43
C MET A 252 -17.73 9.59 8.91
N ARG A 253 -16.49 9.51 8.42
CA ARG A 253 -16.13 9.07 7.06
C ARG A 253 -15.62 7.64 7.12
N PHE A 254 -15.68 6.96 5.98
CA PHE A 254 -15.30 5.56 5.86
C PHE A 254 -14.28 5.37 4.73
N LEU A 255 -13.24 4.60 5.00
CA LEU A 255 -12.31 4.09 4.00
C LEU A 255 -12.49 2.58 3.89
N LEU A 256 -12.83 2.10 2.70
CA LEU A 256 -12.98 0.68 2.39
C LEU A 256 -11.76 0.19 1.63
N ILE A 257 -11.10 -0.84 2.13
CA ILE A 257 -9.87 -1.37 1.54
C ILE A 257 -10.07 -2.84 1.21
N GLY A 258 -10.42 -3.10 -0.06
CA GLY A 258 -10.64 -4.43 -0.60
C GLY A 258 -9.33 -5.16 -0.85
N ARG A 259 -9.30 -6.42 -0.42
CA ARG A 259 -8.19 -7.35 -0.62
C ARG A 259 -8.71 -8.68 -1.20
N ALA A 260 -7.80 -9.37 -1.86
CA ALA A 260 -7.95 -10.74 -2.28
C ALA A 260 -6.67 -11.51 -1.93
N SER A 261 -6.78 -12.83 -1.75
CA SER A 261 -5.60 -13.65 -1.48
C SER A 261 -4.71 -13.77 -2.71
N ARG A 262 -3.47 -14.24 -2.51
CA ARG A 262 -2.51 -14.51 -3.61
C ARG A 262 -2.88 -15.70 -4.50
N THR A 263 -4.05 -16.30 -4.31
CA THR A 263 -4.51 -17.44 -5.11
C THR A 263 -5.12 -16.95 -6.42
N GLY A 264 -4.53 -17.30 -7.56
CA GLY A 264 -5.00 -16.91 -8.88
C GLY A 264 -4.28 -15.71 -9.48
N LYS A 265 -4.81 -15.16 -10.58
CA LYS A 265 -4.20 -14.04 -11.33
C LYS A 265 -4.42 -12.70 -10.62
N LEU A 266 -3.44 -11.80 -10.67
CA LEU A 266 -3.52 -10.45 -10.07
C LEU A 266 -4.74 -9.67 -10.55
N GLU A 267 -4.93 -9.60 -11.88
CA GLU A 267 -6.02 -8.85 -12.49
C GLU A 267 -7.39 -9.34 -11.98
N TYR A 268 -7.57 -10.66 -11.93
CA TYR A 268 -8.78 -11.28 -11.40
C TYR A 268 -9.03 -10.86 -9.95
N ASN A 269 -7.99 -10.95 -9.12
CA ASN A 269 -8.06 -10.63 -7.70
C ASN A 269 -8.29 -9.14 -7.45
N ARG A 270 -7.72 -8.24 -8.28
CA ARG A 270 -8.03 -6.81 -8.24
C ARG A 270 -9.51 -6.56 -8.57
N HIS A 271 -10.02 -7.14 -9.66
CA HIS A 271 -11.43 -7.01 -10.02
C HIS A 271 -12.36 -7.53 -8.92
N LEU A 272 -12.07 -8.71 -8.37
CA LEU A 272 -12.84 -9.31 -7.29
C LEU A 272 -12.82 -8.43 -6.03
N SER A 273 -11.68 -7.85 -5.67
CA SER A 273 -11.59 -6.93 -4.53
C SER A 273 -12.40 -5.64 -4.75
N ALA A 274 -12.49 -5.14 -5.99
CA ALA A 274 -13.36 -4.00 -6.32
C ALA A 274 -14.85 -4.35 -6.19
N LEU A 275 -15.27 -5.53 -6.64
CA LEU A 275 -16.64 -6.02 -6.46
C LEU A 275 -17.02 -6.10 -4.97
N ARG A 276 -16.13 -6.64 -4.13
CA ARG A 276 -16.33 -6.71 -2.68
C ARG A 276 -16.48 -5.34 -2.03
N VAL A 277 -15.62 -4.39 -2.40
CA VAL A 277 -15.67 -3.03 -1.88
C VAL A 277 -16.98 -2.35 -2.26
N ASN A 278 -17.45 -2.55 -3.49
CA ASN A 278 -18.74 -2.01 -3.93
C ASN A 278 -19.92 -2.66 -3.20
N ALA A 279 -19.87 -3.96 -2.92
CA ALA A 279 -20.89 -4.64 -2.13
C ALA A 279 -20.94 -4.07 -0.70
N VAL A 280 -19.79 -3.92 -0.03
CA VAL A 280 -19.72 -3.31 1.31
C VAL A 280 -20.17 -1.85 1.29
N ARG A 281 -19.82 -1.07 0.26
CA ARG A 281 -20.32 0.29 0.09
C ARG A 281 -21.85 0.33 0.00
N ALA A 282 -22.45 -0.56 -0.80
CA ALA A 282 -23.90 -0.62 -0.93
C ALA A 282 -24.57 -0.93 0.42
N GLU A 283 -24.00 -1.86 1.19
CA GLU A 283 -24.47 -2.16 2.55
C GLU A 283 -24.36 -0.97 3.50
N LEU A 284 -23.23 -0.25 3.50
CA LEU A 284 -23.08 0.96 4.32
C LEU A 284 -24.09 2.06 3.93
N VAL A 285 -24.36 2.24 2.63
CA VAL A 285 -25.39 3.17 2.16
C VAL A 285 -26.77 2.76 2.62
N ASN A 286 -27.10 1.47 2.57
CA ASN A 286 -28.37 0.94 3.11
C ASN A 286 -28.49 1.14 4.62
N LEU A 287 -27.39 1.17 5.34
CA LEU A 287 -27.31 1.51 6.77
C LEU A 287 -27.35 3.01 7.06
N GLY A 288 -27.53 3.85 6.04
CA GLY A 288 -27.68 5.30 6.18
C GLY A 288 -26.38 6.09 6.10
N VAL A 289 -25.25 5.47 5.74
CA VAL A 289 -23.99 6.20 5.50
C VAL A 289 -24.05 6.90 4.13
N PRO A 290 -23.91 8.23 4.06
CA PRO A 290 -23.92 8.93 2.78
C PRO A 290 -22.78 8.48 1.87
N ALA A 291 -23.07 8.24 0.59
CA ALA A 291 -22.14 7.64 -0.35
C ALA A 291 -20.87 8.48 -0.57
N GLU A 292 -20.97 9.81 -0.45
CA GLU A 292 -19.88 10.79 -0.54
C GLU A 292 -18.94 10.77 0.67
N LYS A 293 -19.34 10.14 1.77
CA LYS A 293 -18.49 9.92 2.95
C LYS A 293 -17.70 8.61 2.88
N ILE A 294 -17.87 7.82 1.82
CA ILE A 294 -17.23 6.52 1.66
C ILE A 294 -16.18 6.61 0.55
N GLN A 295 -14.92 6.37 0.92
CA GLN A 295 -13.81 6.26 0.00
C GLN A 295 -13.43 4.79 -0.21
N LEU A 296 -13.02 4.45 -1.43
CA LEU A 296 -12.85 3.07 -1.89
C LEU A 296 -11.42 2.84 -2.40
N PHE A 297 -10.75 1.83 -1.88
CA PHE A 297 -9.51 1.26 -2.41
C PHE A 297 -9.69 -0.23 -2.66
N TRP A 298 -9.12 -0.74 -3.74
CA TRP A 298 -9.09 -2.17 -4.06
C TRP A 298 -7.69 -2.55 -4.51
N LEU A 299 -7.10 -3.51 -3.81
CA LEU A 299 -5.68 -3.87 -3.94
C LEU A 299 -5.47 -5.21 -4.64
N GLY A 300 -6.52 -6.03 -4.79
CA GLY A 300 -6.31 -7.46 -5.06
C GLY A 300 -5.40 -8.06 -4.01
N TYR A 301 -4.29 -8.66 -4.41
CA TYR A 301 -3.26 -9.16 -3.49
C TYR A 301 -2.02 -8.26 -3.34
N GLU A 302 -2.14 -6.98 -3.66
CA GLU A 302 -1.07 -5.99 -3.45
C GLU A 302 -0.85 -5.65 -1.96
N PRO A 303 0.36 -5.15 -1.60
CA PRO A 303 0.67 -4.75 -0.25
C PRO A 303 -0.18 -3.59 0.28
N PRO A 304 -0.50 -3.60 1.59
CA PRO A 304 -0.12 -4.65 2.55
C PRO A 304 -1.16 -5.77 2.62
N GLN A 305 -0.71 -7.02 2.52
CA GLN A 305 -1.47 -8.21 2.91
C GLN A 305 -1.60 -8.27 4.43
N ILE A 306 -2.74 -8.74 4.93
CA ILE A 306 -3.00 -8.93 6.36
C ILE A 306 -2.33 -10.23 6.80
N THR A 307 -1.04 -10.13 7.12
CA THR A 307 -0.24 -11.19 7.73
C THR A 307 -0.50 -11.29 9.23
N THR A 308 0.04 -12.31 9.90
CA THR A 308 -0.10 -12.45 11.37
C THR A 308 0.36 -11.21 12.16
N PRO A 309 1.54 -10.58 11.90
CA PRO A 309 1.91 -9.34 12.58
C PRO A 309 0.91 -8.20 12.39
N ILE A 310 0.40 -8.01 11.17
CA ILE A 310 -0.57 -6.95 10.86
C ILE A 310 -1.93 -7.25 11.49
N ALA A 311 -2.37 -8.51 11.45
CA ALA A 311 -3.60 -8.94 12.09
C ALA A 311 -3.57 -8.71 13.61
N LYS A 312 -2.42 -8.97 14.25
CA LYS A 312 -2.19 -8.66 15.65
C LYS A 312 -2.27 -7.16 15.92
N ALA A 313 -1.66 -6.33 15.07
CA ALA A 313 -1.72 -4.87 15.20
C ALA A 313 -3.16 -4.34 15.07
N TYR A 314 -3.96 -4.95 14.20
CA TYR A 314 -5.39 -4.65 14.04
C TYR A 314 -6.28 -5.28 15.13
N GLY A 315 -5.74 -6.11 16.03
CA GLY A 315 -6.58 -6.82 17.02
C GLY A 315 -7.61 -7.77 16.40
N LEU A 316 -7.29 -8.37 15.24
CA LEU A 316 -8.17 -9.31 14.57
C LEU A 316 -8.19 -10.68 15.27
N ASP A 317 -9.28 -11.42 15.06
CA ASP A 317 -9.42 -12.79 15.56
C ASP A 317 -8.23 -13.66 15.08
N PRO A 318 -7.44 -14.23 16.02
CA PRO A 318 -6.31 -15.08 15.68
C PRO A 318 -6.71 -16.42 15.04
N SER A 319 -7.99 -16.80 15.08
CA SER A 319 -8.51 -18.01 14.44
C SER A 319 -8.56 -17.89 12.90
N LEU A 320 -8.59 -16.67 12.37
CA LEU A 320 -8.61 -16.42 10.93
C LEU A 320 -7.23 -16.69 10.31
N ASP A 321 -7.18 -17.60 9.35
CA ASP A 321 -5.97 -17.87 8.57
C ASP A 321 -5.62 -16.72 7.59
N ASP A 322 -4.41 -16.75 7.03
CA ASP A 322 -3.97 -15.77 6.03
C ASP A 322 -4.92 -15.67 4.82
N LEU A 323 -5.53 -16.80 4.43
CA LEU A 323 -6.39 -16.86 3.27
C LEU A 323 -7.73 -16.15 3.51
N ALA A 324 -8.36 -16.36 4.66
CA ALA A 324 -9.57 -15.69 5.10
C ALA A 324 -9.32 -14.20 5.31
N ARG A 325 -8.24 -13.84 6.02
CA ARG A 325 -7.88 -12.43 6.28
C ARG A 325 -7.67 -11.61 5.02
N ASN A 326 -7.15 -12.22 3.95
CA ASN A 326 -6.92 -11.52 2.68
C ASN A 326 -8.06 -11.67 1.67
N ARG A 327 -9.11 -12.45 1.95
CA ARG A 327 -10.36 -12.40 1.18
C ARG A 327 -11.35 -11.47 1.88
N SER A 328 -11.04 -10.18 1.90
CA SER A 328 -11.69 -9.27 2.83
C SER A 328 -11.86 -7.84 2.31
N VAL A 329 -12.67 -7.07 3.03
CA VAL A 329 -12.69 -5.61 2.97
C VAL A 329 -12.44 -5.10 4.39
N MET A 330 -11.39 -4.30 4.56
CA MET A 330 -11.20 -3.56 5.81
C MET A 330 -12.03 -2.28 5.74
N VAL A 331 -12.94 -2.10 6.70
CA VAL A 331 -13.75 -0.90 6.88
C VAL A 331 -13.11 -0.07 7.99
N VAL A 332 -12.66 1.14 7.68
CA VAL A 332 -12.03 2.04 8.66
C VAL A 332 -12.87 3.29 8.79
N ALA A 333 -13.32 3.60 10.01
CA ALA A 333 -14.06 4.83 10.29
C ALA A 333 -13.12 5.90 10.83
N PHE A 334 -13.21 7.11 10.28
CA PHE A 334 -12.35 8.23 10.68
C PHE A 334 -13.12 9.55 10.66
N THR A 335 -12.70 10.50 11.50
CA THR A 335 -13.16 11.88 11.43
C THR A 335 -12.41 12.59 10.30
N GLU A 336 -13.08 13.51 9.60
CA GLU A 336 -12.35 14.44 8.74
C GLU A 336 -11.29 15.13 9.62
N PRO A 337 -10.01 15.21 9.19
CA PRO A 337 -9.08 16.07 9.91
C PRO A 337 -9.77 17.43 9.98
N GLU A 338 -9.85 18.03 11.16
CA GLU A 338 -10.30 19.41 11.27
C GLU A 338 -9.52 20.15 10.19
N ARG A 339 -10.22 20.65 9.15
CA ARG A 339 -9.59 21.53 8.19
C ARG A 339 -9.23 22.71 9.04
N GLY A 340 -8.03 22.68 9.64
CA GLY A 340 -7.55 23.69 10.55
C GLY A 340 -7.79 24.95 9.80
N THR A 341 -8.76 25.75 10.30
CA THR A 341 -9.44 26.81 9.56
C THR A 341 -8.38 27.45 8.70
N SER A 342 -8.38 27.15 7.39
CA SER A 342 -7.32 27.60 6.52
C SER A 342 -7.35 29.09 6.75
N VAL A 343 -6.32 29.62 7.43
CA VAL A 343 -6.28 31.04 7.74
C VAL A 343 -6.39 31.63 6.36
N ALA A 344 -7.56 32.19 6.05
CA ALA A 344 -7.85 32.68 4.73
C ALA A 344 -6.69 33.63 4.47
N GLU A 345 -5.77 33.23 3.61
CA GLU A 345 -4.66 34.08 3.25
C GLU A 345 -5.36 35.33 2.76
N LYS A 346 -5.30 36.37 3.61
CA LYS A 346 -5.84 37.69 3.29
C LYS A 346 -5.29 37.95 1.89
N PRO A 347 -6.13 38.09 0.85
CA PRO A 347 -5.64 38.34 -0.49
C PRO A 347 -4.68 39.52 -0.37
N GLY A 348 -3.40 39.22 -0.53
CA GLY A 348 -2.34 40.13 -0.17
C GLY A 348 -2.43 41.35 -1.06
N GLY A 349 -2.48 42.51 -0.42
CA GLY A 349 -1.97 43.77 -0.95
C GLY A 349 -2.65 44.28 -2.22
N GLU A 350 -3.67 45.10 -2.04
CA GLU A 350 -3.93 46.23 -2.93
C GLU A 350 -2.60 46.95 -3.20
N ALA A 351 -2.15 46.92 -4.45
CA ALA A 351 -0.92 47.56 -4.87
C ALA A 351 -0.99 49.05 -4.52
N ALA A 352 0.01 49.56 -3.80
CA ALA A 352 0.14 50.98 -3.56
C ALA A 352 0.19 51.71 -4.91
N PRO A 353 -0.57 52.81 -5.10
CA PRO A 353 -0.55 53.56 -6.35
C PRO A 353 0.85 54.15 -6.61
N GLU A 354 1.33 53.99 -7.84
CA GLU A 354 2.57 54.60 -8.34
C GLU A 354 2.54 56.11 -8.10
N ALA A 355 3.54 56.59 -7.35
CA ALA A 355 3.80 58.01 -7.20
C ALA A 355 4.23 58.60 -8.57
N THR A 356 3.38 59.44 -9.13
CA THR A 356 3.68 60.21 -10.33
C THR A 356 4.76 61.25 -10.01
N VAL A 357 5.97 61.05 -10.53
CA VAL A 357 7.04 62.06 -10.53
C VAL A 357 6.73 63.07 -11.62
N THR A 358 6.38 64.30 -11.24
CA THR A 358 6.33 65.45 -12.13
C THR A 358 7.71 66.11 -12.16
N ALA A 359 8.29 66.20 -13.36
CA ALA A 359 9.52 66.94 -13.62
C ALA A 359 9.22 68.45 -13.63
N GLY A 360 10.09 69.22 -12.98
CA GLY A 360 10.21 70.68 -13.08
C GLY A 360 11.63 71.03 -13.50
#